data_AF-A0A6P6M4S8-F1
#
_entry.id   AF-A0A6P6M4S8-F1
#
_cell.length_a   1.000
_cell.length_b   1.000
_cell.length_c   1.000
_cell.angle_alpha   90.00
_cell.angle_beta   90.00
_cell.angle_gamma   90.00
#
_symmetry.space_group_name_H-M   'P 1'
#
loop_
_entity.id
_entity.type
_entity.pdbx_description
1 polymer ?
#
loop_
_entity_poly.entity_id
_entity_poly.type
_entity_poly.pdbx_seq_one_letter_code
_entity_poly.pdbx_strand_id
1 'polypeptide(L)'
;MTDTKLRTSRMHLLFVLPLVLEVQSISMIHNFTYDCTCHLELKIANCTSSNFTHVPTTLPPFTEQLDLSLNHLSAIHPQAFHSVRRLRVLLLNDNMIAMLADGVFSLLEGLLRLDLSRNRISFLGEGFSRGLGSLRDLSLAENRLASLDSSCFVHFDALQRLNLSHNAIETIKTRAFGSMSTLRQLQLNSNNLTVLKNGIFSMLRNLEVVNLHHNQIHYLDVGVLSPLTSLALLDLTNNNLSTIQFKTFLSLNTYSTHIMLQGNPWDCDCDLQRVFQKLCNVKRLFLDDYDNLTCVNLDESDRNYTMKEEFCTAEMVTVLVITMTVVITVVAAIVMAEKKRKKKNKEKHWTEVGELACASQD
;
A
#
# COMPACT_ATOMS: atom_id res chain seq x y z
N MET A 1 18.98 20.29 -100.89
CA MET A 1 19.88 21.26 -100.24
C MET A 1 20.16 20.72 -98.84
N THR A 2 21.22 19.92 -98.69
CA THR A 2 22.57 20.37 -98.23
C THR A 2 22.49 20.85 -96.77
N ASP A 3 23.29 20.41 -95.82
CA ASP A 3 24.46 19.55 -95.86
C ASP A 3 24.80 19.14 -94.41
N THR A 4 25.27 17.90 -94.31
CA THR A 4 26.29 17.34 -93.40
C THR A 4 26.92 18.20 -92.28
N LYS A 5 27.13 17.67 -91.05
CA LYS A 5 28.39 17.05 -90.48
C LYS A 5 28.67 17.75 -89.12
N LEU A 6 29.36 17.25 -88.09
CA LEU A 6 30.32 16.17 -87.81
C LEU A 6 30.33 16.08 -86.25
N ARG A 7 30.02 14.95 -85.60
CA ARG A 7 30.94 13.91 -85.09
C ARG A 7 31.67 14.24 -83.76
N THR A 8 31.87 13.16 -82.99
CA THR A 8 32.81 12.87 -81.88
C THR A 8 32.24 13.03 -80.47
N SER A 9 32.48 12.14 -79.50
CA SER A 9 33.04 10.77 -79.44
C SER A 9 32.92 10.29 -77.97
N ARG A 10 32.86 8.97 -77.78
CA ARG A 10 33.20 8.20 -76.56
C ARG A 10 32.25 8.20 -75.35
N MET A 11 31.35 7.23 -75.45
CA MET A 11 30.98 6.21 -74.45
C MET A 11 32.10 5.83 -73.46
N HIS A 12 31.81 5.85 -72.16
CA HIS A 12 32.22 4.82 -71.19
C HIS A 12 31.23 4.75 -70.01
N LEU A 13 30.71 3.54 -69.82
CA LEU A 13 29.97 3.01 -68.67
C LEU A 13 30.42 3.59 -67.31
N LEU A 14 29.48 3.81 -66.39
CA LEU A 14 29.62 3.41 -64.98
C LEU A 14 28.28 3.50 -64.23
N PHE A 15 27.79 2.31 -63.86
CA PHE A 15 27.02 1.92 -62.68
C PHE A 15 25.98 2.87 -62.08
N VAL A 16 24.73 2.41 -62.16
CA VAL A 16 23.59 2.78 -61.33
C VAL A 16 23.93 2.54 -59.85
N LEU A 17 23.89 3.61 -59.05
CA LEU A 17 23.89 3.55 -57.58
C LEU A 17 22.59 4.23 -57.10
N PRO A 18 21.75 3.55 -56.30
CA PRO A 18 20.54 4.18 -55.81
C PRO A 18 20.92 5.25 -54.78
N LEU A 19 20.35 6.43 -54.97
CA LEU A 19 20.38 7.53 -54.02
C LEU A 19 19.64 7.07 -52.75
N VAL A 20 20.36 6.50 -51.79
CA VAL A 20 19.85 6.35 -50.42
C VAL A 20 19.87 7.75 -49.83
N LEU A 21 18.70 8.40 -49.84
CA LEU A 21 18.43 9.54 -48.96
C LEU A 21 18.47 9.01 -47.52
N GLU A 22 19.64 9.08 -46.88
CA GLU A 22 19.68 9.17 -45.43
C GLU A 22 18.91 10.44 -45.06
N VAL A 23 17.66 10.27 -44.66
CA VAL A 23 16.99 11.24 -43.80
C VAL A 23 17.73 11.16 -42.47
N GLN A 24 18.87 11.83 -42.38
CA GLN A 24 19.39 12.23 -41.08
C GLN A 24 18.33 13.19 -40.54
N SER A 25 17.55 12.71 -39.58
CA SER A 25 16.73 13.56 -38.73
C SER A 25 17.65 14.61 -38.16
N ILE A 26 17.64 15.80 -38.78
CA ILE A 26 18.28 16.99 -38.26
C ILE A 26 17.48 17.30 -37.00
N SER A 27 17.88 16.71 -35.88
CA SER A 27 17.57 17.25 -34.57
C SER A 27 18.20 18.64 -34.58
N MET A 28 17.42 19.66 -34.88
CA MET A 28 17.80 21.04 -34.61
C MET A 28 17.87 21.16 -33.08
N ILE A 29 19.00 20.74 -32.52
CA ILE A 29 19.44 21.14 -31.20
C ILE A 29 19.80 22.61 -31.39
N HIS A 30 18.81 23.49 -31.25
CA HIS A 30 19.09 24.90 -31.05
C HIS A 30 19.74 25.00 -29.66
N ASN A 31 21.08 24.87 -29.63
CA ASN A 31 21.93 25.37 -28.55
C ASN A 31 21.84 26.91 -28.58
N PHE A 32 20.68 27.44 -28.19
CA PHE A 32 20.70 28.70 -27.50
C PHE A 32 21.48 28.44 -26.21
N THR A 33 22.39 29.34 -25.85
CA THR A 33 23.17 29.31 -24.62
C THR A 33 22.25 29.36 -23.39
N TYR A 34 21.67 28.21 -23.04
CA TYR A 34 20.84 27.96 -21.88
C TYR A 34 21.27 26.60 -21.34
N ASP A 35 21.40 26.46 -20.03
CA ASP A 35 21.79 25.20 -19.38
C ASP A 35 20.70 24.09 -19.49
N CYS A 36 19.76 24.21 -20.42
CA CYS A 36 18.69 23.26 -20.68
C CYS A 36 18.73 22.75 -22.12
N THR A 37 18.56 21.44 -22.28
CA THR A 37 18.39 20.78 -23.58
C THR A 37 16.90 20.65 -23.90
N CYS A 38 16.45 21.22 -25.02
CA CYS A 38 15.03 21.25 -25.42
C CYS A 38 14.82 20.46 -26.72
N HIS A 39 13.93 19.47 -26.68
CA HIS A 39 13.53 18.66 -27.84
C HIS A 39 12.11 19.02 -28.28
N LEU A 40 11.99 19.74 -29.40
CA LEU A 40 10.70 20.27 -29.87
C LEU A 40 9.72 19.17 -30.28
N GLU A 41 10.18 18.16 -31.00
CA GLU A 41 9.33 17.05 -31.50
C GLU A 41 8.79 16.18 -30.35
N LEU A 42 9.62 15.96 -29.33
CA LEU A 42 9.26 15.18 -28.14
C LEU A 42 8.54 16.02 -27.08
N LYS A 43 8.54 17.35 -27.22
CA LYS A 43 8.00 18.32 -26.25
C LYS A 43 8.62 18.17 -24.85
N ILE A 44 9.93 17.88 -24.82
CA ILE A 44 10.70 17.67 -23.58
C ILE A 44 11.67 18.83 -23.40
N ALA A 45 11.75 19.35 -22.18
CA ALA A 45 12.83 20.24 -21.73
C ALA A 45 13.56 19.57 -20.56
N ASN A 46 14.85 19.28 -20.76
CA ASN A 46 15.72 18.69 -19.75
C ASN A 46 16.73 19.73 -19.28
N CYS A 47 16.58 20.13 -18.02
CA CYS A 47 17.37 21.14 -17.31
C CYS A 47 18.09 20.51 -16.09
N THR A 48 18.40 19.22 -16.15
CA THR A 48 18.98 18.48 -15.02
C THR A 48 20.43 18.83 -14.76
N SER A 49 20.83 18.85 -13.49
CA SER A 49 22.23 19.06 -13.08
C SER A 49 22.86 20.37 -13.62
N SER A 50 22.04 21.41 -13.75
CA SER A 50 22.40 22.68 -14.39
C SER A 50 22.58 23.83 -13.39
N ASN A 51 22.75 23.50 -12.10
CA ASN A 51 22.95 24.44 -11.00
C ASN A 51 21.86 25.53 -10.86
N PHE A 52 20.64 25.26 -11.32
CA PHE A 52 19.54 26.23 -11.22
C PHE A 52 19.14 26.47 -9.77
N THR A 53 19.06 27.74 -9.37
CA THR A 53 18.52 28.19 -8.07
C THR A 53 17.06 28.61 -8.15
N HIS A 54 16.58 28.89 -9.35
CA HIS A 54 15.21 29.27 -9.67
C HIS A 54 14.76 28.55 -10.95
N VAL A 55 13.45 28.35 -11.12
CA VAL A 55 12.89 27.80 -12.36
C VAL A 55 13.24 28.74 -13.53
N PRO A 56 13.78 28.23 -14.65
CA PRO A 56 14.12 29.04 -15.82
C PRO A 56 12.90 29.80 -16.37
N THR A 57 13.05 31.09 -16.66
CA THR A 57 11.95 31.94 -17.15
C THR A 57 11.60 31.69 -18.62
N THR A 58 12.57 31.23 -19.42
CA THR A 58 12.41 30.96 -20.85
C THR A 58 12.29 29.46 -21.12
N LEU A 59 11.09 28.91 -20.91
CA LEU A 59 10.75 27.54 -21.27
C LEU A 59 9.84 27.51 -22.50
N PRO A 60 10.01 26.56 -23.44
CA PRO A 60 9.15 26.47 -24.61
C PRO A 60 7.69 26.18 -24.21
N PRO A 61 6.69 26.93 -24.71
CA PRO A 61 5.32 26.86 -24.21
C PRO A 61 4.57 25.56 -24.55
N PHE A 62 5.09 24.77 -25.50
CA PHE A 62 4.56 23.46 -25.89
C PHE A 62 5.13 22.31 -25.05
N THR A 63 6.02 22.57 -24.09
CA THR A 63 6.65 21.55 -23.25
C THR A 63 5.59 20.75 -22.48
N GLU A 64 5.62 19.42 -22.65
CA GLU A 64 4.76 18.47 -21.92
C GLU A 64 5.54 17.77 -20.79
N GLN A 65 6.86 17.67 -20.90
CA GLN A 65 7.72 17.11 -19.86
C GLN A 65 8.87 18.07 -19.55
N LEU A 66 8.96 18.47 -18.29
CA LEU A 66 10.02 19.32 -17.77
C LEU A 66 10.77 18.60 -16.66
N ASP A 67 12.08 18.43 -16.87
CA ASP A 67 12.98 17.86 -15.87
C ASP A 67 13.89 18.95 -15.31
N LEU A 68 13.69 19.28 -14.04
CA LEU A 68 14.48 20.23 -13.25
C LEU A 68 15.16 19.53 -12.07
N SER A 69 15.32 18.20 -12.14
CA SER A 69 15.94 17.44 -11.08
C SER A 69 17.44 17.73 -10.93
N LEU A 70 18.01 17.38 -9.77
CA LEU A 70 19.43 17.54 -9.46
C LEU A 70 19.90 19.01 -9.57
N ASN A 71 19.08 19.94 -9.10
CA ASN A 71 19.39 21.37 -9.10
C ASN A 71 19.47 21.91 -7.66
N HIS A 72 19.47 23.23 -7.52
CA HIS A 72 19.61 23.94 -6.26
C HIS A 72 18.39 24.81 -5.95
N LEU A 73 17.21 24.42 -6.45
CA LEU A 73 15.97 25.14 -6.23
C LEU A 73 15.61 25.13 -4.75
N SER A 74 15.51 26.30 -4.11
CA SER A 74 15.11 26.42 -2.70
C SER A 74 13.63 26.76 -2.52
N ALA A 75 13.04 27.42 -3.52
CA ALA A 75 11.64 27.80 -3.58
C ALA A 75 11.17 27.87 -5.02
N ILE A 76 9.85 27.81 -5.23
CA ILE A 76 9.23 27.94 -6.54
C ILE A 76 8.31 29.16 -6.51
N HIS A 77 8.56 30.10 -7.43
CA HIS A 77 7.73 31.28 -7.56
C HIS A 77 6.32 30.91 -8.09
N PRO A 78 5.21 31.50 -7.60
CA PRO A 78 3.85 31.13 -8.02
C PRO A 78 3.57 31.23 -9.53
N GLN A 79 4.33 32.07 -10.23
CA GLN A 79 4.22 32.26 -11.68
C GLN A 79 5.30 31.50 -12.48
N ALA A 80 6.11 30.65 -11.83
CA ALA A 80 7.23 29.95 -12.48
C ALA A 80 6.80 29.13 -13.71
N PHE A 81 5.57 28.60 -13.71
CA PHE A 81 5.06 27.73 -14.77
C PHE A 81 4.03 28.41 -15.69
N HIS A 82 3.93 29.74 -15.69
CA HIS A 82 2.89 30.45 -16.43
C HIS A 82 2.93 30.19 -17.95
N SER A 83 4.11 29.92 -18.50
CA SER A 83 4.39 29.70 -19.92
C SER A 83 4.22 28.25 -20.35
N VAL A 84 4.30 27.29 -19.41
CA VAL A 84 4.32 25.83 -19.65
C VAL A 84 3.07 25.14 -19.08
N ARG A 85 1.88 25.65 -19.41
CA ARG A 85 0.60 25.14 -18.90
C ARG A 85 0.22 23.75 -19.44
N ARG A 86 0.93 23.26 -20.45
CA ARG A 86 0.71 21.95 -21.08
C ARG A 86 1.49 20.82 -20.43
N LEU A 87 2.19 21.09 -19.32
CA LEU A 87 2.95 20.06 -18.61
C LEU A 87 2.06 18.91 -18.18
N ARG A 88 2.57 17.70 -18.45
CA ARG A 88 2.03 16.41 -18.02
C ARG A 88 2.97 15.73 -17.04
N VAL A 89 4.28 15.99 -17.15
CA VAL A 89 5.30 15.45 -16.25
C VAL A 89 6.20 16.59 -15.78
N LEU A 90 6.32 16.75 -14.47
CA LEU A 90 7.20 17.72 -13.84
C LEU A 90 8.08 17.01 -12.81
N LEU A 91 9.40 17.02 -13.05
CA LEU A 91 10.39 16.42 -12.16
C LEU A 91 11.16 17.53 -11.46
N LEU A 92 11.06 17.58 -10.14
CA LEU A 92 11.69 18.54 -9.23
C LEU A 92 12.46 17.83 -8.11
N ASN A 93 12.69 16.52 -8.26
CA ASN A 93 13.42 15.73 -7.28
C ASN A 93 14.89 16.18 -7.14
N ASP A 94 15.52 15.84 -6.02
CA ASP A 94 16.92 16.19 -5.76
C ASP A 94 17.19 17.69 -5.86
N ASN A 95 16.39 18.47 -5.11
CA ASN A 95 16.54 19.91 -4.98
C ASN A 95 16.58 20.29 -3.48
N MET A 96 16.50 21.59 -3.18
CA MET A 96 16.50 22.10 -1.80
C MET A 96 15.18 22.77 -1.42
N ILE A 97 14.08 22.39 -2.06
CA ILE A 97 12.78 23.05 -1.89
C ILE A 97 12.30 22.81 -0.47
N ALA A 98 12.19 23.88 0.31
CA ALA A 98 11.73 23.81 1.70
C ALA A 98 10.27 24.24 1.86
N MET A 99 9.81 25.12 0.97
CA MET A 99 8.47 25.71 1.01
C MET A 99 7.86 25.76 -0.38
N LEU A 100 6.55 25.49 -0.44
CA LEU A 100 5.73 25.61 -1.62
C LEU A 100 4.68 26.69 -1.35
N ALA A 101 4.61 27.69 -2.22
CA ALA A 101 3.55 28.68 -2.15
C ALA A 101 2.19 28.06 -2.48
N ASP A 102 1.12 28.56 -1.87
CA ASP A 102 -0.24 28.11 -2.17
C ASP A 102 -0.57 28.31 -3.65
N GLY A 103 -1.07 27.25 -4.30
CA GLY A 103 -1.42 27.29 -5.71
C GLY A 103 -0.24 27.40 -6.68
N VAL A 104 0.99 27.09 -6.25
CA VAL A 104 2.18 27.13 -7.13
C VAL A 104 2.06 26.25 -8.38
N PHE A 105 1.26 25.17 -8.31
CA PHE A 105 0.96 24.29 -9.43
C PHE A 105 -0.44 24.50 -10.02
N SER A 106 -1.16 25.54 -9.61
CA SER A 106 -2.57 25.75 -9.98
C SER A 106 -2.82 25.93 -11.47
N LEU A 107 -1.82 26.35 -12.23
CA LEU A 107 -1.89 26.49 -13.68
C LEU A 107 -1.65 25.19 -14.46
N LEU A 108 -1.30 24.09 -13.77
CA LEU A 108 -0.90 22.82 -14.36
C LEU A 108 -2.04 21.78 -14.34
N GLU A 109 -3.22 22.17 -14.84
CA GLU A 109 -4.44 21.34 -14.81
C GLU A 109 -4.32 19.99 -15.51
N GLY A 110 -3.41 19.90 -16.49
CA GLY A 110 -3.11 18.67 -17.25
C GLY A 110 -1.99 17.81 -16.65
N LEU A 111 -1.44 18.17 -15.48
CA LEU A 111 -0.31 17.45 -14.89
C LEU A 111 -0.74 16.05 -14.46
N LEU A 112 0.04 15.04 -14.88
CA LEU A 112 -0.21 13.62 -14.59
C LEU A 112 0.80 13.05 -13.60
N ARG A 113 2.04 13.54 -13.62
CA ARG A 113 3.11 13.12 -12.71
C ARG A 113 3.87 14.32 -12.15
N LEU A 114 4.00 14.34 -10.83
CA LEU A 114 4.78 15.34 -10.10
C LEU A 114 5.75 14.62 -9.16
N ASP A 115 7.04 14.84 -9.35
CA ASP A 115 8.08 14.31 -8.47
C ASP A 115 8.72 15.44 -7.68
N LEU A 116 8.50 15.45 -6.38
CA LEU A 116 9.08 16.38 -5.40
C LEU A 116 9.96 15.62 -4.39
N SER A 117 10.36 14.39 -4.69
CA SER A 117 11.18 13.58 -3.78
C SER A 117 12.55 14.17 -3.51
N ARG A 118 13.20 13.78 -2.40
CA ARG A 118 14.56 14.24 -2.05
C ARG A 118 14.67 15.77 -2.04
N ASN A 119 13.76 16.40 -1.31
CA ASN A 119 13.73 17.84 -1.06
C ASN A 119 13.72 18.11 0.46
N ARG A 120 13.35 19.31 0.89
CA ARG A 120 13.35 19.71 2.31
C ARG A 120 11.95 20.15 2.77
N ILE A 121 10.90 19.68 2.10
CA ILE A 121 9.53 20.10 2.34
C ILE A 121 9.09 19.58 3.71
N SER A 122 8.78 20.49 4.63
CA SER A 122 8.28 20.15 5.96
C SER A 122 6.79 20.35 6.14
N PHE A 123 6.14 21.09 5.22
CA PHE A 123 4.73 21.45 5.30
C PHE A 123 4.10 21.58 3.91
N LEU A 124 2.84 21.16 3.79
CA LEU A 124 2.01 21.33 2.60
C LEU A 124 0.81 22.22 2.97
N GLY A 125 0.69 23.37 2.30
CA GLY A 125 -0.42 24.29 2.50
C GLY A 125 -1.73 23.80 1.88
N GLU A 126 -2.85 24.45 2.22
CA GLU A 126 -4.18 24.12 1.69
C GLU A 126 -4.26 24.33 0.17
N GLY A 127 -3.45 25.25 -0.36
CA GLY A 127 -3.37 25.52 -1.79
C GLY A 127 -2.52 24.52 -2.58
N PHE A 128 -1.86 23.55 -1.93
CA PHE A 128 -0.91 22.64 -2.59
C PHE A 128 -1.56 21.83 -3.72
N SER A 129 -2.70 21.19 -3.47
CA SER A 129 -3.37 20.34 -4.46
C SER A 129 -4.15 21.13 -5.52
N ARG A 130 -4.29 22.46 -5.37
CA ARG A 130 -5.14 23.27 -6.26
C ARG A 130 -4.65 23.15 -7.70
N GLY A 131 -5.55 22.82 -8.62
CA GLY A 131 -5.25 22.61 -10.03
C GLY A 131 -4.69 21.23 -10.37
N LEU A 132 -4.39 20.37 -9.40
CA LEU A 132 -3.81 19.04 -9.64
C LEU A 132 -4.85 17.91 -9.76
N GLY A 133 -6.05 18.23 -10.27
CA GLY A 133 -7.17 17.27 -10.40
C GLY A 133 -6.90 16.08 -11.33
N SER A 134 -6.04 16.27 -12.34
CA SER A 134 -5.64 15.22 -13.29
C SER A 134 -4.46 14.38 -12.81
N LEU A 135 -3.84 14.74 -11.67
CA LEU A 135 -2.60 14.12 -11.21
C LEU A 135 -2.83 12.65 -10.87
N ARG A 136 -1.96 11.78 -11.37
CA ARG A 136 -2.05 10.31 -11.16
C ARG A 136 -0.93 9.78 -10.29
N ASP A 137 0.23 10.43 -10.32
CA ASP A 137 1.44 9.99 -9.63
C ASP A 137 2.06 11.19 -8.90
N LEU A 138 2.13 11.10 -7.58
CA LEU A 138 2.75 12.10 -6.72
C LEU A 138 3.81 11.43 -5.84
N SER A 139 5.04 11.91 -5.96
CA SER A 139 6.14 11.53 -5.08
C SER A 139 6.57 12.69 -4.21
N LEU A 140 6.46 12.50 -2.89
CA LEU A 140 6.94 13.38 -1.82
C LEU A 140 7.93 12.62 -0.92
N ALA A 141 8.48 11.51 -1.41
CA ALA A 141 9.42 10.68 -0.67
C ALA A 141 10.68 11.45 -0.25
N GLU A 142 11.33 11.05 0.83
CA GLU A 142 12.60 11.64 1.28
C GLU A 142 12.49 13.18 1.47
N ASN A 143 11.43 13.60 2.17
CA ASN A 143 11.21 14.99 2.59
C ASN A 143 11.18 15.05 4.14
N ARG A 144 10.64 16.12 4.71
CA ARG A 144 10.63 16.38 6.16
C ARG A 144 9.20 16.53 6.70
N LEU A 145 8.23 15.90 6.06
CA LEU A 145 6.83 15.97 6.46
C LEU A 145 6.65 15.27 7.82
N ALA A 146 6.02 15.97 8.77
CA ALA A 146 5.79 15.44 10.13
C ALA A 146 4.33 15.02 10.38
N SER A 147 3.39 15.59 9.63
CA SER A 147 1.95 15.32 9.80
C SER A 147 1.20 15.49 8.48
N LEU A 148 0.12 14.73 8.31
CA LEU A 148 -0.76 14.82 7.14
C LEU A 148 -2.16 15.28 7.51
N ASP A 149 -2.66 16.29 6.79
CA ASP A 149 -4.01 16.82 6.91
C ASP A 149 -4.76 16.69 5.58
N SER A 150 -6.07 16.47 5.67
CA SER A 150 -7.01 16.50 4.55
C SER A 150 -6.96 17.80 3.73
N SER A 151 -6.65 18.94 4.36
CA SER A 151 -6.70 20.25 3.70
C SER A 151 -5.70 20.40 2.55
N CYS A 152 -4.54 19.74 2.60
CA CYS A 152 -3.54 19.81 1.53
C CYS A 152 -3.78 18.82 0.38
N PHE A 153 -4.76 17.91 0.52
CA PHE A 153 -5.02 16.81 -0.42
C PHE A 153 -6.40 16.87 -1.11
N VAL A 154 -7.12 17.98 -0.96
CA VAL A 154 -8.55 18.10 -1.30
C VAL A 154 -8.86 17.79 -2.77
N HIS A 155 -7.96 18.12 -3.70
CA HIS A 155 -8.23 18.09 -5.14
C HIS A 155 -7.56 16.93 -5.89
N PHE A 156 -7.11 15.88 -5.20
CA PHE A 156 -6.44 14.74 -5.82
C PHE A 156 -7.42 13.64 -6.28
N ASP A 157 -8.38 14.00 -7.14
CA ASP A 157 -9.50 13.12 -7.53
C ASP A 157 -9.06 11.92 -8.38
N ALA A 158 -8.04 12.11 -9.23
CA ALA A 158 -7.53 11.10 -10.16
C ALA A 158 -6.23 10.41 -9.69
N LEU A 159 -5.79 10.66 -8.45
CA LEU A 159 -4.51 10.19 -7.95
C LEU A 159 -4.51 8.67 -7.74
N GLN A 160 -3.55 7.98 -8.35
CA GLN A 160 -3.45 6.51 -8.33
C GLN A 160 -2.27 6.03 -7.48
N ARG A 161 -1.18 6.79 -7.45
CA ARG A 161 0.03 6.48 -6.67
C ARG A 161 0.44 7.68 -5.85
N LEU A 162 0.62 7.45 -4.55
CA LEU A 162 1.13 8.43 -3.61
C LEU A 162 2.31 7.83 -2.86
N ASN A 163 3.46 8.47 -3.00
CA ASN A 163 4.68 8.08 -2.29
C ASN A 163 5.05 9.13 -1.23
N LEU A 164 4.96 8.74 0.04
CA LEU A 164 5.29 9.54 1.22
C LEU A 164 6.37 8.84 2.07
N SER A 165 7.12 7.91 1.47
CA SER A 165 8.14 7.14 2.18
C SER A 165 9.30 8.02 2.64
N HIS A 166 10.06 7.54 3.64
CA HIS A 166 11.26 8.22 4.14
C HIS A 166 11.00 9.69 4.53
N ASN A 167 9.88 9.95 5.23
CA ASN A 167 9.60 11.24 5.85
C ASN A 167 9.69 11.09 7.39
N ALA A 168 9.19 12.07 8.14
CA ALA A 168 9.13 12.04 9.59
C ALA A 168 7.67 12.00 10.09
N ILE A 169 6.77 11.36 9.33
CA ILE A 169 5.33 11.45 9.58
C ILE A 169 4.99 10.69 10.86
N GLU A 170 4.52 11.41 11.87
CA GLU A 170 4.09 10.85 13.16
C GLU A 170 2.57 10.67 13.20
N THR A 171 1.83 11.57 12.54
CA THR A 171 0.36 11.62 12.61
C THR A 171 -0.29 11.78 11.25
N ILE A 172 -1.34 11.01 11.03
CA ILE A 172 -2.24 11.13 9.87
C ILE A 172 -3.64 11.41 10.40
N LYS A 173 -4.19 12.57 10.05
CA LYS A 173 -5.54 12.94 10.47
C LYS A 173 -6.60 12.06 9.81
N THR A 174 -7.75 11.92 10.47
CA THR A 174 -8.89 11.19 9.92
C THR A 174 -9.30 11.77 8.57
N ARG A 175 -9.53 10.92 7.57
CA ARG A 175 -9.84 11.31 6.18
C ARG A 175 -8.78 12.18 5.49
N ALA A 176 -7.52 12.15 5.94
CA ALA A 176 -6.43 12.86 5.25
C ALA A 176 -6.36 12.50 3.74
N PHE A 177 -6.67 11.25 3.40
CA PHE A 177 -6.70 10.75 2.02
C PHE A 177 -8.11 10.72 1.39
N GLY A 178 -9.10 11.35 2.01
CA GLY A 178 -10.52 11.14 1.70
C GLY A 178 -10.94 11.51 0.27
N SER A 179 -10.24 12.45 -0.38
CA SER A 179 -10.51 12.84 -1.77
C SER A 179 -9.93 11.85 -2.80
N MET A 180 -8.94 11.03 -2.43
CA MET A 180 -8.19 10.17 -3.34
C MET A 180 -8.90 8.81 -3.57
N SER A 181 -10.17 8.85 -3.97
CA SER A 181 -10.98 7.63 -4.13
C SER A 181 -10.47 6.66 -5.21
N THR A 182 -9.61 7.14 -6.13
CA THR A 182 -8.98 6.35 -7.19
C THR A 182 -7.59 5.81 -6.82
N LEU A 183 -7.12 6.07 -5.59
CA LEU A 183 -5.79 5.66 -5.12
C LEU A 183 -5.66 4.14 -5.07
N ARG A 184 -4.58 3.64 -5.67
CA ARG A 184 -4.25 2.21 -5.73
C ARG A 184 -3.01 1.85 -4.91
N GLN A 185 -2.03 2.75 -4.84
CA GLN A 185 -0.79 2.49 -4.12
C GLN A 185 -0.46 3.65 -3.18
N LEU A 186 -0.24 3.32 -1.91
CA LEU A 186 0.15 4.23 -0.87
C LEU A 186 1.42 3.73 -0.19
N GLN A 187 2.51 4.49 -0.33
CA GLN A 187 3.78 4.21 0.33
C GLN A 187 3.94 5.15 1.53
N LEU A 188 3.96 4.59 2.73
CA LEU A 188 4.15 5.29 4.01
C LEU A 188 5.31 4.67 4.82
N ASN A 189 6.11 3.83 4.17
CA ASN A 189 7.23 3.15 4.81
C ASN A 189 8.35 4.11 5.23
N SER A 190 9.14 3.72 6.24
CA SER A 190 10.20 4.55 6.80
C SER A 190 9.69 5.91 7.28
N ASN A 191 8.71 5.90 8.17
CA ASN A 191 8.15 7.06 8.86
C ASN A 191 8.11 6.80 10.38
N ASN A 192 7.52 7.71 11.15
CA ASN A 192 7.42 7.62 12.61
C ASN A 192 5.99 7.31 13.09
N LEU A 193 5.20 6.59 12.29
CA LEU A 193 3.82 6.27 12.66
C LEU A 193 3.80 5.31 13.84
N THR A 194 3.01 5.62 14.86
CA THR A 194 2.91 4.81 16.08
C THR A 194 1.59 4.06 16.21
N VAL A 195 0.49 4.63 15.68
CA VAL A 195 -0.86 4.05 15.77
C VAL A 195 -1.62 4.28 14.48
N LEU A 196 -2.32 3.25 14.01
CA LEU A 196 -3.28 3.37 12.91
C LEU A 196 -4.71 3.47 13.43
N LYS A 197 -5.24 4.69 13.43
CA LYS A 197 -6.59 5.01 13.90
C LYS A 197 -7.65 4.82 12.82
N ASN A 198 -8.87 4.53 13.25
CA ASN A 198 -10.03 4.42 12.39
C ASN A 198 -10.25 5.69 11.56
N GLY A 199 -10.58 5.48 10.28
CA GLY A 199 -10.88 6.54 9.33
C GLY A 199 -9.67 7.20 8.65
N ILE A 200 -8.43 6.79 8.95
CA ILE A 200 -7.25 7.19 8.15
C ILE A 200 -7.41 6.77 6.69
N PHE A 201 -7.82 5.51 6.46
CA PHE A 201 -8.04 4.95 5.13
C PHE A 201 -9.49 5.11 4.62
N SER A 202 -10.25 6.06 5.17
CA SER A 202 -11.63 6.28 4.73
C SER A 202 -11.70 6.62 3.24
N MET A 203 -12.70 6.08 2.53
CA MET A 203 -12.94 6.26 1.09
C MET A 203 -11.94 5.59 0.14
N LEU A 204 -10.89 4.94 0.63
CA LEU A 204 -9.85 4.29 -0.19
C LEU A 204 -10.23 2.88 -0.64
N ARG A 205 -11.39 2.74 -1.31
CA ARG A 205 -11.94 1.43 -1.71
C ARG A 205 -11.11 0.71 -2.76
N ASN A 206 -10.44 1.47 -3.63
CA ASN A 206 -9.63 0.98 -4.75
C ASN A 206 -8.16 0.73 -4.36
N LEU A 207 -7.81 0.88 -3.09
CA LEU A 207 -6.42 0.76 -2.64
C LEU A 207 -6.00 -0.71 -2.69
N GLU A 208 -4.97 -0.99 -3.47
CA GLU A 208 -4.43 -2.32 -3.74
C GLU A 208 -3.19 -2.58 -2.87
N VAL A 209 -2.35 -1.56 -2.66
CA VAL A 209 -1.08 -1.68 -1.93
C VAL A 209 -0.98 -0.62 -0.86
N VAL A 210 -0.77 -1.09 0.38
CA VAL A 210 -0.42 -0.25 1.53
C VAL A 210 0.91 -0.72 2.08
N ASN A 211 1.92 0.14 1.99
CA ASN A 211 3.23 -0.14 2.55
C ASN A 211 3.49 0.72 3.78
N LEU A 212 3.64 0.07 4.93
CA LEU A 212 3.86 0.68 6.24
C LEU A 212 5.12 0.14 6.91
N HIS A 213 6.01 -0.54 6.18
CA HIS A 213 7.19 -1.11 6.82
C HIS A 213 8.12 -0.06 7.41
N HIS A 214 8.94 -0.45 8.38
CA HIS A 214 9.88 0.45 9.06
C HIS A 214 9.16 1.69 9.62
N ASN A 215 8.10 1.46 10.39
CA ASN A 215 7.47 2.48 11.23
C ASN A 215 7.59 2.05 12.70
N GLN A 216 6.89 2.73 13.61
CA GLN A 216 6.89 2.44 15.04
C GLN A 216 5.49 1.97 15.50
N ILE A 217 4.74 1.33 14.59
CA ILE A 217 3.34 1.00 14.81
C ILE A 217 3.25 -0.10 15.86
N HIS A 218 2.62 0.21 16.99
CA HIS A 218 2.38 -0.76 18.07
C HIS A 218 0.90 -1.11 18.24
N TYR A 219 0.01 -0.35 17.61
CA TYR A 219 -1.43 -0.58 17.71
C TYR A 219 -2.19 -0.21 16.43
N LEU A 220 -3.20 -1.02 16.10
CA LEU A 220 -4.14 -0.80 15.00
C LEU A 220 -5.56 -0.89 15.56
N ASP A 221 -6.38 0.13 15.29
CA ASP A 221 -7.79 0.13 15.65
C ASP A 221 -8.54 -1.03 14.96
N VAL A 222 -9.49 -1.64 15.66
CA VAL A 222 -10.40 -2.59 15.04
C VAL A 222 -11.24 -1.88 13.98
N GLY A 223 -11.16 -2.37 12.74
CA GLY A 223 -11.88 -1.81 11.60
C GLY A 223 -11.11 -0.76 10.81
N VAL A 224 -9.85 -0.46 11.14
CA VAL A 224 -9.05 0.53 10.40
C VAL A 224 -8.87 0.14 8.94
N LEU A 225 -8.81 -1.17 8.67
CA LEU A 225 -8.67 -1.75 7.33
C LEU A 225 -10.02 -2.01 6.63
N SER A 226 -11.15 -1.81 7.30
CA SER A 226 -12.48 -2.12 6.74
C SER A 226 -12.83 -1.40 5.44
N PRO A 227 -12.37 -0.16 5.16
CA PRO A 227 -12.67 0.50 3.89
C PRO A 227 -11.93 -0.11 2.68
N LEU A 228 -10.87 -0.89 2.92
CA LEU A 228 -9.91 -1.34 1.91
C LEU A 228 -10.40 -2.61 1.19
N THR A 229 -11.42 -2.48 0.36
CA THR A 229 -12.09 -3.60 -0.32
C THR A 229 -11.28 -4.23 -1.46
N SER A 230 -10.29 -3.52 -2.00
CA SER A 230 -9.43 -3.98 -3.09
C SER A 230 -8.00 -4.32 -2.65
N LEU A 231 -7.74 -4.38 -1.34
CA LEU A 231 -6.39 -4.56 -0.82
C LEU A 231 -5.79 -5.91 -1.23
N ALA A 232 -4.66 -5.85 -1.93
CA ALA A 232 -3.89 -7.00 -2.37
C ALA A 232 -2.64 -7.21 -1.51
N LEU A 233 -1.99 -6.13 -1.05
CA LEU A 233 -0.77 -6.18 -0.24
C LEU A 233 -0.83 -5.21 0.94
N LEU A 234 -0.57 -5.72 2.14
CA LEU A 234 -0.37 -4.97 3.37
C LEU A 234 0.98 -5.33 3.97
N ASP A 235 1.93 -4.40 3.89
CA ASP A 235 3.25 -4.57 4.50
C ASP A 235 3.32 -3.82 5.83
N LEU A 236 3.39 -4.57 6.94
CA LEU A 236 3.55 -4.09 8.31
C LEU A 236 4.88 -4.55 8.92
N THR A 237 5.84 -4.94 8.08
CA THR A 237 7.13 -5.46 8.55
C THR A 237 7.94 -4.39 9.28
N ASN A 238 8.82 -4.82 10.19
CA ASN A 238 9.74 -3.93 10.92
C ASN A 238 8.98 -2.78 11.62
N ASN A 239 7.99 -3.15 12.44
CA ASN A 239 7.20 -2.25 13.27
C ASN A 239 7.33 -2.67 14.75
N ASN A 240 6.49 -2.14 15.63
CA ASN A 240 6.53 -2.40 17.07
C ASN A 240 5.29 -3.16 17.56
N LEU A 241 4.73 -4.05 16.73
CA LEU A 241 3.55 -4.84 17.09
C LEU A 241 3.95 -6.01 17.99
N SER A 242 3.39 -6.06 19.20
CA SER A 242 3.54 -7.22 20.10
C SER A 242 2.38 -8.20 20.01
N THR A 243 1.18 -7.72 19.68
CA THR A 243 -0.02 -8.54 19.57
C THR A 243 -0.94 -8.00 18.47
N ILE A 244 -1.84 -8.84 17.95
CA ILE A 244 -2.88 -8.41 17.03
C ILE A 244 -4.22 -9.01 17.43
N GLN A 245 -5.27 -8.18 17.35
CA GLN A 245 -6.63 -8.68 17.50
C GLN A 245 -7.09 -9.36 16.21
N PHE A 246 -7.59 -10.60 16.31
CA PHE A 246 -8.12 -11.35 15.17
C PHE A 246 -9.16 -10.58 14.35
N LYS A 247 -9.97 -9.73 15.00
CA LYS A 247 -11.00 -8.90 14.33
C LYS A 247 -10.41 -7.85 13.38
N THR A 248 -9.17 -7.41 13.58
CA THR A 248 -8.54 -6.38 12.75
C THR A 248 -8.42 -6.83 11.29
N PHE A 249 -7.93 -8.05 11.04
CA PHE A 249 -7.80 -8.58 9.68
C PHE A 249 -9.08 -9.17 9.11
N LEU A 250 -9.99 -9.67 9.96
CA LEU A 250 -11.31 -10.11 9.49
C LEU A 250 -12.12 -8.98 8.85
N SER A 251 -11.85 -7.73 9.25
CA SER A 251 -12.52 -6.54 8.71
C SER A 251 -12.18 -6.27 7.24
N LEU A 252 -11.07 -6.79 6.72
CA LEU A 252 -10.77 -6.79 5.30
C LEU A 252 -11.85 -7.63 4.61
N ASN A 253 -12.54 -7.13 3.59
CA ASN A 253 -13.47 -7.93 2.78
C ASN A 253 -12.98 -7.96 1.33
N THR A 254 -11.90 -8.70 1.13
CA THR A 254 -11.09 -8.74 -0.10
C THR A 254 -11.07 -10.15 -0.71
N TYR A 255 -10.72 -10.24 -1.99
CA TYR A 255 -10.58 -11.53 -2.69
C TYR A 255 -9.31 -12.28 -2.28
N SER A 256 -8.18 -11.58 -2.22
CA SER A 256 -6.86 -12.11 -1.88
C SER A 256 -6.02 -10.99 -1.32
N THR A 257 -5.57 -11.11 -0.06
CA THR A 257 -4.67 -10.12 0.56
C THR A 257 -3.46 -10.81 1.15
N HIS A 258 -2.30 -10.39 0.66
CA HIS A 258 -0.99 -10.73 1.19
C HIS A 258 -0.64 -9.76 2.32
N ILE A 259 -0.21 -10.33 3.45
CA ILE A 259 0.10 -9.60 4.68
C ILE A 259 1.50 -10.00 5.10
N MET A 260 2.34 -9.01 5.37
CA MET A 260 3.71 -9.19 5.85
C MET A 260 3.85 -8.59 7.26
N LEU A 261 4.42 -9.35 8.20
CA LEU A 261 4.45 -9.08 9.63
C LEU A 261 5.82 -9.32 10.31
N GLN A 262 6.83 -9.77 9.57
CA GLN A 262 8.17 -10.04 10.10
C GLN A 262 8.81 -8.78 10.72
N GLY A 263 9.76 -9.01 11.64
CA GLY A 263 10.50 -7.92 12.29
C GLY A 263 9.66 -7.10 13.28
N ASN A 264 8.60 -7.67 13.82
CA ASN A 264 7.82 -7.10 14.93
C ASN A 264 8.12 -7.89 16.23
N PRO A 265 8.08 -7.23 17.41
CA PRO A 265 8.39 -7.86 18.68
C PRO A 265 7.22 -8.69 19.24
N TRP A 266 6.88 -9.78 18.57
CA TRP A 266 5.72 -10.61 18.91
C TRP A 266 5.80 -11.23 20.31
N ASP A 267 4.76 -11.01 21.11
CA ASP A 267 4.53 -11.68 22.39
C ASP A 267 3.79 -12.99 22.12
N CYS A 268 4.54 -14.09 22.03
CA CYS A 268 4.07 -15.38 21.55
C CYS A 268 3.26 -16.18 22.58
N ASP A 269 2.39 -15.50 23.31
CA ASP A 269 1.44 -16.14 24.21
C ASP A 269 0.41 -17.00 23.44
N CYS A 270 -0.40 -17.74 24.21
CA CYS A 270 -1.43 -18.58 23.63
C CYS A 270 -2.54 -17.80 22.92
N ASP A 271 -2.78 -16.54 23.28
CA ASP A 271 -3.79 -15.72 22.63
C ASP A 271 -3.35 -15.36 21.22
N LEU A 272 -2.12 -14.89 21.06
CA LEU A 272 -1.53 -14.59 19.76
C LEU A 272 -1.41 -15.85 18.90
N GLN A 273 -1.04 -16.99 19.48
CA GLN A 273 -0.99 -18.25 18.75
C GLN A 273 -2.35 -18.64 18.15
N ARG A 274 -3.42 -18.52 18.95
CA ARG A 274 -4.79 -18.76 18.46
C ARG A 274 -5.21 -17.76 17.39
N VAL A 275 -4.77 -16.50 17.46
CA VAL A 275 -5.06 -15.47 16.43
C VAL A 275 -4.45 -15.88 15.09
N PHE A 276 -3.15 -16.19 15.06
CA PHE A 276 -2.47 -16.59 13.82
C PHE A 276 -3.00 -17.91 13.26
N GLN A 277 -3.28 -18.90 14.11
CA GLN A 277 -3.89 -20.15 13.66
C GLN A 277 -5.25 -19.91 12.98
N LYS A 278 -6.08 -19.03 13.54
CA LYS A 278 -7.34 -18.64 12.90
C LYS A 278 -7.10 -17.86 11.61
N LEU A 279 -6.10 -16.99 11.57
CA LEU A 279 -5.76 -16.18 10.40
C LEU A 279 -5.29 -17.06 9.23
N CYS A 280 -4.42 -18.04 9.47
CA CYS A 280 -3.98 -19.03 8.47
C CYS A 280 -5.13 -19.89 7.92
N ASN A 281 -6.22 -20.06 8.67
CA ASN A 281 -7.42 -20.77 8.20
C ASN A 281 -8.31 -19.92 7.29
N VAL A 282 -8.09 -18.61 7.20
CA VAL A 282 -8.85 -17.71 6.33
C VAL A 282 -8.25 -17.73 4.92
N LYS A 283 -8.87 -18.51 4.00
CA LYS A 283 -8.37 -18.74 2.63
C LYS A 283 -8.07 -17.52 1.76
N ARG A 284 -8.62 -16.35 2.10
CA ARG A 284 -8.44 -15.09 1.36
C ARG A 284 -7.31 -14.22 1.91
N LEU A 285 -6.73 -14.59 3.05
CA LEU A 285 -5.64 -13.88 3.71
C LEU A 285 -4.40 -14.76 3.68
N PHE A 286 -3.29 -14.20 3.22
CA PHE A 286 -2.02 -14.90 3.06
C PHE A 286 -0.98 -14.21 3.93
N LEU A 287 -0.45 -14.94 4.91
CA LEU A 287 0.69 -14.50 5.72
C LEU A 287 1.96 -15.01 5.04
N ASP A 288 2.54 -14.20 4.18
CA ASP A 288 3.64 -14.63 3.30
C ASP A 288 4.94 -14.91 4.07
N ASP A 289 5.13 -14.25 5.20
CA ASP A 289 6.32 -14.31 6.04
C ASP A 289 6.06 -15.00 7.39
N TYR A 290 5.02 -15.85 7.48
CA TYR A 290 4.64 -16.55 8.71
C TYR A 290 5.79 -17.36 9.33
N ASP A 291 6.61 -18.01 8.51
CA ASP A 291 7.75 -18.81 8.98
C ASP A 291 8.92 -17.95 9.48
N ASN A 292 8.93 -16.65 9.17
CA ASN A 292 9.94 -15.68 9.61
C ASN A 292 9.52 -14.91 10.87
N LEU A 293 8.35 -15.21 11.46
CA LEU A 293 7.90 -14.54 12.68
C LEU A 293 8.68 -15.06 13.89
N THR A 294 9.40 -14.15 14.55
CA THR A 294 10.20 -14.40 15.74
C THR A 294 9.53 -13.84 16.98
N CYS A 295 9.63 -14.56 18.10
CA CYS A 295 9.09 -14.16 19.39
C CYS A 295 10.13 -13.38 20.21
N VAL A 296 9.69 -12.38 20.96
CA VAL A 296 10.54 -11.69 21.95
C VAL A 296 10.27 -12.30 23.32
N ASN A 297 11.29 -12.93 23.91
CA ASN A 297 11.19 -13.50 25.25
C ASN A 297 11.32 -12.40 26.31
N LEU A 298 10.42 -12.40 27.30
CA LEU A 298 10.51 -11.53 28.48
C LEU A 298 11.48 -12.06 29.55
N ASP A 299 11.99 -13.29 29.39
CA ASP A 299 12.97 -13.92 30.30
C ASP A 299 14.35 -14.05 29.61
N GLU A 300 15.39 -13.60 30.33
CA GLU A 300 16.81 -13.37 29.95
C GLU A 300 17.58 -14.56 29.32
N SER A 301 17.09 -15.15 28.23
CA SER A 301 17.92 -16.02 27.39
C SER A 301 17.76 -15.65 25.93
N ASP A 302 18.88 -15.22 25.36
CA ASP A 302 19.17 -14.66 24.03
C ASP A 302 18.83 -15.61 22.85
N ARG A 303 17.70 -16.33 22.90
CA ARG A 303 17.24 -17.23 21.85
C ARG A 303 15.93 -16.73 21.29
N ASN A 304 16.01 -16.18 20.08
CA ASN A 304 14.86 -15.98 19.22
C ASN A 304 14.33 -17.36 18.81
N TYR A 305 13.17 -17.75 19.31
CA TYR A 305 12.45 -18.94 18.87
C TYR A 305 11.41 -18.56 17.82
N THR A 306 11.09 -19.52 16.96
CA THR A 306 10.06 -19.30 15.92
C THR A 306 8.68 -19.53 16.52
N MET A 307 7.68 -18.83 15.97
CA MET A 307 6.29 -18.86 16.46
C MET A 307 5.64 -20.27 16.50
N LYS A 308 6.26 -21.27 15.85
CA LYS A 308 5.83 -22.68 15.88
C LYS A 308 6.25 -23.46 17.13
N GLU A 309 7.18 -22.96 17.94
CA GLU A 309 7.85 -23.79 18.96
C GLU A 309 7.14 -23.86 20.34
N GLU A 310 6.12 -23.05 20.61
CA GLU A 310 5.31 -23.17 21.83
C GLU A 310 3.99 -23.90 21.56
N PHE A 311 3.81 -25.04 22.21
CA PHE A 311 2.54 -25.75 22.19
C PHE A 311 1.61 -25.17 23.26
N CYS A 312 0.58 -24.42 22.85
CA CYS A 312 -0.55 -24.09 23.73
C CYS A 312 -1.44 -25.31 23.96
N THR A 313 -0.91 -26.29 24.69
CA THR A 313 -1.60 -27.55 25.02
C THR A 313 -2.56 -27.42 26.19
N ALA A 314 -2.50 -26.34 26.96
CA ALA A 314 -3.27 -26.22 28.19
C ALA A 314 -4.79 -26.20 27.94
N GLU A 315 -5.28 -25.47 26.94
CA GLU A 315 -6.72 -25.34 26.71
C GLU A 315 -7.35 -26.51 25.96
N MET A 316 -6.63 -27.14 25.04
CA MET A 316 -7.15 -28.33 24.36
C MET A 316 -7.32 -29.47 25.36
N VAL A 317 -6.44 -29.57 26.36
CA VAL A 317 -6.57 -30.53 27.45
C VAL A 317 -7.74 -30.17 28.35
N THR A 318 -7.95 -28.90 28.73
CA THR A 318 -9.12 -28.53 29.56
C THR A 318 -10.44 -28.76 28.83
N VAL A 319 -10.54 -28.42 27.54
CA VAL A 319 -11.73 -28.69 26.72
C VAL A 319 -11.94 -30.20 26.55
N LEU A 320 -10.89 -30.99 26.34
CA LEU A 320 -10.98 -32.45 26.28
C LEU A 320 -11.45 -33.03 27.63
N VAL A 321 -10.93 -32.54 28.75
CA VAL A 321 -11.34 -32.96 30.10
C VAL A 321 -12.80 -32.58 30.37
N ILE A 322 -13.23 -31.37 30.01
CA ILE A 322 -14.63 -30.93 30.15
C ILE A 322 -15.55 -31.77 29.26
N THR A 323 -15.19 -32.02 28.01
CA THR A 323 -16.01 -32.85 27.11
C THR A 323 -16.10 -34.29 27.58
N MET A 324 -14.99 -34.89 28.04
CA MET A 324 -15.00 -36.24 28.62
C MET A 324 -15.81 -36.32 29.91
N THR A 325 -15.70 -35.35 30.81
CA THR A 325 -16.51 -35.31 32.05
C THR A 325 -18.00 -35.15 31.76
N VAL A 326 -18.38 -34.34 30.77
CA VAL A 326 -19.77 -34.22 30.32
C VAL A 326 -20.29 -35.55 29.73
N VAL A 327 -19.50 -36.22 28.89
CA VAL A 327 -19.89 -37.53 28.32
C VAL A 327 -20.08 -38.57 29.42
N ILE A 328 -19.14 -38.67 30.37
CA ILE A 328 -19.22 -39.64 31.48
C ILE A 328 -20.46 -39.37 32.35
N THR A 329 -20.73 -38.11 32.67
CA THR A 329 -21.90 -37.75 33.52
C THR A 329 -23.23 -38.06 32.82
N VAL A 330 -23.34 -37.81 31.51
CA VAL A 330 -24.52 -38.15 30.71
C VAL A 330 -24.72 -39.68 30.65
N VAL A 331 -23.66 -40.45 30.38
CA VAL A 331 -23.73 -41.92 30.35
C VAL A 331 -24.15 -42.46 31.72
N ALA A 332 -23.56 -41.96 32.80
CA ALA A 332 -23.93 -42.36 34.16
C ALA A 332 -25.40 -42.06 34.47
N ALA A 333 -25.92 -40.91 34.04
CA ALA A 333 -27.33 -40.55 34.20
C ALA A 333 -28.27 -41.47 33.42
N ILE A 334 -27.92 -41.83 32.18
CA ILE A 334 -28.69 -42.79 31.36
C ILE A 334 -28.72 -44.17 32.03
N VAL A 335 -27.57 -44.67 32.48
CA VAL A 335 -27.48 -45.97 33.17
C VAL A 335 -28.28 -45.96 34.48
N MET A 336 -28.22 -44.88 35.24
CA MET A 336 -29.03 -44.73 36.46
C MET A 336 -30.53 -44.69 36.15
N ALA A 337 -30.94 -43.99 35.09
CA ALA A 337 -32.33 -43.94 34.64
C ALA A 337 -32.85 -45.32 34.20
N GLU A 338 -32.05 -46.09 33.46
CA GLU A 338 -32.37 -47.47 33.09
C GLU A 338 -32.46 -48.40 34.31
N LYS A 339 -31.51 -48.29 35.24
CA LYS A 339 -31.52 -49.07 36.48
C LYS A 339 -32.77 -48.76 37.32
N LYS A 340 -33.18 -47.48 37.38
CA LYS A 340 -34.42 -47.06 38.03
C LYS A 340 -35.66 -47.58 37.31
N ARG A 341 -35.69 -47.57 35.98
CA ARG A 341 -36.77 -48.20 35.17
C ARG A 341 -36.87 -49.70 35.43
N LYS A 342 -35.75 -50.43 35.43
CA LYS A 342 -35.71 -51.88 35.73
C LYS A 342 -36.18 -52.19 37.15
N LYS A 343 -35.81 -51.36 38.14
CA LYS A 343 -36.28 -51.52 39.53
C LYS A 343 -37.80 -51.31 39.64
N LYS A 344 -38.33 -50.28 38.96
CA LYS A 344 -39.77 -50.00 38.92
C LYS A 344 -40.58 -51.09 38.19
N ASN A 345 -40.03 -51.70 37.14
CA ASN A 345 -40.66 -52.86 36.48
C ASN A 345 -40.60 -54.13 37.33
N LYS A 346 -39.53 -54.35 38.11
CA LYS A 346 -39.50 -55.46 39.08
C LYS A 346 -40.55 -55.27 40.18
N GLU A 347 -40.69 -54.07 40.76
CA GLU A 347 -41.75 -53.78 41.74
C GLU A 347 -43.15 -54.00 41.19
N LYS A 348 -43.43 -53.60 39.93
CA LYS A 348 -44.71 -53.90 39.27
C LYS A 348 -44.98 -55.39 39.09
N HIS A 349 -43.93 -56.18 38.80
CA HIS A 349 -44.06 -57.63 38.66
C HIS A 349 -44.37 -58.32 40.00
N TRP A 350 -43.86 -57.81 41.13
CA TRP A 350 -44.21 -58.32 42.46
C TRP A 350 -45.63 -57.94 42.89
N THR A 351 -46.16 -56.78 42.47
CA THR A 351 -47.56 -56.40 42.74
C THR A 351 -48.56 -57.21 41.91
N GLU A 352 -48.27 -57.51 40.64
CA GLU A 352 -49.15 -58.36 39.81
C GLU A 352 -49.16 -59.83 40.26
N VAL A 353 -48.02 -60.37 40.72
CA VAL A 353 -47.96 -61.73 41.28
C VAL A 353 -48.63 -61.80 42.68
N GLY A 354 -48.66 -60.69 43.42
CA GLY A 354 -49.38 -60.58 44.69
C GLY A 354 -50.91 -60.53 44.53
N GLU A 355 -51.42 -59.92 43.47
CA GLU A 355 -52.87 -59.82 43.22
C GLU A 355 -53.47 -61.12 42.62
N LEU A 356 -52.68 -61.94 41.91
CA LEU A 356 -53.12 -63.25 41.40
C LEU A 356 -53.10 -64.38 42.45
N ALA A 357 -52.44 -64.19 43.60
CA ALA A 357 -52.38 -65.18 44.68
C ALA A 357 -53.53 -65.06 45.70
N CYS A 358 -54.37 -64.02 45.62
CA CYS A 358 -55.50 -63.80 46.54
C CYS A 358 -56.88 -64.04 45.92
N ALA A 359 -56.98 -64.59 44.69
CA ALA A 359 -58.26 -64.79 43.99
C ALA A 359 -58.70 -66.27 43.87
N SER A 360 -58.13 -67.20 44.65
CA SER A 360 -58.47 -68.63 44.58
C SER A 360 -58.75 -69.27 45.95
N GLN A 361 -59.50 -68.57 46.79
CA GLN A 361 -60.13 -69.13 48.00
C GLN A 361 -61.48 -68.43 48.17
N ASP A 362 -62.50 -69.00 47.54
CA ASP A 362 -63.86 -69.18 48.07
C ASP A 362 -64.69 -70.04 47.11
#